data_AF-A0AB33KHB3-F1
#
_entry.id   AF-A0AB33KHB3-F1
#
_cell.length_a   1.000
_cell.length_b   1.000
_cell.length_c   1.000
_cell.angle_alpha   90.00
_cell.angle_beta   90.00
_cell.angle_gamma   90.00
#
_symmetry.space_group_name_H-M   'P 1'
#
loop_
_entity.id
_entity.type
_entity.pdbx_description
1 polymer ?
#
loop_
_entity_poly.entity_id
_entity_poly.type
_entity_poly.pdbx_seq_one_letter_code
_entity_poly.pdbx_strand_id
1 'polypeptide(L)'
;MPDPTSCARYGRAGPGRRPGPGRAAQPCPARLAYAQLWHEDGLLTLAETSAIVDSDRLGDRLALIAGQRDVLRERIGRLERAVGVLTHLLDCRTDRALECPMTGAYIRGRVDAALDGTPEPTGFWPEGFAGAAGDCAPAPAPARPAHPAHPARSVGDEQLLSLTRGLVSDAAKARERACETISDRVRSFDRREVRTLASLLASAAVLEQDADCLESELNALGELAVTGLFEAEDIAALRRLPRASVRPADVEHLDYLTAEYF
;
A
#
# COMPACT_ATOMS: atom_id res chain seq x y z
N MET A 1 -15.32 -0.48 29.96
CA MET A 1 -15.22 -1.48 28.88
C MET A 1 -16.63 -2.05 28.66
N PRO A 2 -17.18 -2.02 27.44
CA PRO A 2 -18.49 -2.58 27.17
C PRO A 2 -18.47 -4.11 27.28
N ASP A 3 -19.54 -4.67 27.84
CA ASP A 3 -19.71 -6.10 28.11
C ASP A 3 -19.84 -6.92 26.81
N PRO A 4 -18.91 -7.86 26.52
CA PRO A 4 -18.95 -8.68 25.31
C PRO A 4 -20.13 -9.66 25.26
N THR A 5 -20.90 -9.83 26.35
CA THR A 5 -22.09 -10.69 26.37
C THR A 5 -23.38 -10.01 25.85
N SER A 6 -23.31 -8.72 25.52
CA SER A 6 -24.45 -7.94 25.00
C SER A 6 -25.09 -8.52 23.73
N CYS A 7 -24.34 -9.28 22.92
CA CYS A 7 -24.87 -9.87 21.68
C CYS A 7 -25.83 -11.06 21.91
N ALA A 8 -25.96 -11.58 23.13
CA ALA A 8 -26.94 -12.64 23.45
C ALA A 8 -28.39 -12.13 23.60
N ARG A 9 -28.63 -10.81 23.69
CA ARG A 9 -29.95 -10.27 24.07
C ARG A 9 -30.89 -9.96 22.90
N TYR A 10 -30.41 -9.94 21.65
CA TYR A 10 -31.23 -9.61 20.48
C TYR A 10 -31.74 -10.83 19.67
N GLY A 11 -31.51 -12.05 20.16
CA GLY A 11 -31.81 -13.29 19.44
C GLY A 11 -32.91 -14.19 20.02
N ARG A 12 -33.80 -13.72 20.91
CA ARG A 12 -34.95 -14.55 21.35
C ARG A 12 -36.05 -14.55 20.28
N ALA A 13 -35.87 -15.40 19.27
CA ALA A 13 -36.98 -15.93 18.49
C ALA A 13 -37.93 -16.68 19.43
N GLY A 14 -39.23 -16.33 19.38
CA GLY A 14 -40.27 -17.02 20.14
C GLY A 14 -40.33 -18.51 19.79
N PRO A 15 -40.79 -19.36 20.72
CA PRO A 15 -40.86 -20.80 20.50
C PRO A 15 -41.95 -21.09 19.46
N GLY A 16 -41.58 -21.58 18.26
CA GLY A 16 -42.58 -22.05 17.30
C GLY A 16 -42.18 -22.22 15.83
N ARG A 17 -40.96 -21.87 15.40
CA ARG A 17 -40.55 -22.13 14.00
C ARG A 17 -39.38 -23.09 13.92
N ARG A 18 -39.57 -24.17 13.15
CA ARG A 18 -38.49 -25.09 12.74
C ARG A 18 -37.41 -24.30 11.98
N PRO A 19 -36.11 -24.47 12.29
CA PRO A 19 -35.05 -23.80 11.57
C PRO A 19 -34.92 -24.40 10.17
N GLY A 20 -35.06 -23.56 9.13
CA GLY A 20 -34.64 -23.90 7.77
C GLY A 20 -33.12 -23.91 7.65
N PRO A 21 -32.55 -24.56 6.63
CA PRO A 21 -31.11 -24.63 6.46
C PRO A 21 -30.55 -23.26 6.05
N GLY A 22 -29.54 -22.77 6.80
CA GLY A 22 -28.50 -21.91 6.22
C GLY A 22 -28.55 -20.40 6.44
N ARG A 23 -29.23 -19.85 7.47
CA ARG A 23 -28.95 -18.45 7.86
C ARG A 23 -27.73 -18.41 8.79
N ALA A 24 -26.56 -18.12 8.22
CA ALA A 24 -25.38 -17.76 9.00
C ALA A 24 -25.76 -16.63 9.96
N ALA A 25 -25.47 -16.81 11.26
CA ALA A 25 -25.69 -15.77 12.26
C ALA A 25 -24.91 -14.52 11.84
N GLN A 26 -25.60 -13.39 11.67
CA GLN A 26 -24.96 -12.13 11.32
C GLN A 26 -23.88 -11.82 12.36
N PRO A 27 -22.64 -11.48 11.94
CA PRO A 27 -21.60 -11.10 12.88
C PRO A 27 -22.05 -9.89 13.68
N CYS A 28 -21.86 -9.96 15.00
CA CYS A 28 -22.13 -8.88 15.94
C CYS A 28 -21.40 -7.61 15.46
N PRO A 29 -22.08 -6.46 15.23
CA PRO A 29 -21.44 -5.24 14.75
C PRO A 29 -20.25 -4.78 15.60
N ALA A 30 -20.31 -5.04 16.91
CA ALA A 30 -19.20 -4.75 17.83
C ALA A 30 -17.94 -5.57 17.53
N ARG A 31 -18.09 -6.82 17.08
CA ARG A 31 -16.96 -7.68 16.71
C ARG A 31 -16.30 -7.21 15.41
N LEU A 32 -17.09 -6.74 14.45
CA LEU A 32 -16.57 -6.14 13.22
C LEU A 32 -15.84 -4.82 13.50
N ALA A 33 -16.43 -3.94 14.30
CA ALA A 33 -15.77 -2.69 14.70
C ALA A 33 -14.45 -2.96 15.45
N TYR A 34 -14.40 -3.98 16.30
CA TYR A 34 -13.18 -4.38 16.98
C TYR A 34 -12.12 -4.86 15.98
N ALA A 35 -12.49 -5.75 15.05
CA ALA A 35 -11.57 -6.22 14.02
C ALA A 35 -11.05 -5.07 13.13
N GLN A 36 -11.91 -4.10 12.80
CA GLN A 36 -11.52 -2.92 12.03
C GLN A 36 -10.51 -2.04 12.79
N LEU A 37 -10.74 -1.77 14.08
CA LEU A 37 -9.79 -0.99 14.88
C LEU A 37 -8.42 -1.69 15.03
N TRP A 38 -8.42 -3.02 15.19
CA TRP A 38 -7.15 -3.77 15.21
C TRP A 38 -6.43 -3.74 13.87
N HIS A 39 -7.17 -3.73 12.76
CA HIS A 39 -6.60 -3.59 11.43
C HIS A 39 -6.01 -2.19 11.22
N GLU A 40 -6.76 -1.14 11.54
CA GLU A 40 -6.39 0.25 11.30
C GLU A 40 -5.31 0.74 12.28
N ASP A 41 -5.54 0.63 13.59
CA ASP A 41 -4.64 1.16 14.62
C ASP A 41 -3.47 0.21 14.91
N GLY A 42 -3.74 -1.10 14.86
CA GLY A 42 -2.74 -2.13 15.11
C GLY A 42 -1.88 -2.44 13.89
N LEU A 43 -2.27 -1.95 12.70
CA LEU A 43 -1.67 -2.30 11.41
C LEU A 43 -1.58 -3.81 11.19
N LEU A 44 -2.53 -4.56 11.76
CA LEU A 44 -2.57 -6.01 11.69
C LEU A 44 -3.27 -6.46 10.42
N THR A 45 -2.80 -7.54 9.80
CA THR A 45 -3.55 -8.21 8.74
C THR A 45 -4.86 -8.78 9.28
N LEU A 46 -5.81 -9.08 8.37
CA LEU A 46 -7.05 -9.75 8.76
C LEU A 46 -6.80 -11.12 9.39
N ALA A 47 -5.77 -11.84 8.95
CA ALA A 47 -5.38 -13.14 9.51
C ALA A 47 -4.88 -13.00 10.96
N GLU A 48 -4.01 -12.03 11.23
CA GLU A 48 -3.49 -11.74 12.58
C GLU A 48 -4.60 -11.25 13.51
N THR A 49 -5.48 -10.40 12.98
CA THR A 49 -6.66 -9.93 13.71
C THR A 49 -7.58 -11.09 14.08
N SER A 50 -7.85 -12.01 13.14
CA SER A 50 -8.61 -13.23 13.44
C SER A 50 -7.92 -14.07 14.50
N ALA A 51 -6.61 -14.31 14.38
CA ALA A 51 -5.84 -15.09 15.33
C ALA A 51 -5.90 -14.51 16.76
N ILE A 52 -5.87 -13.17 16.90
CA ILE A 52 -5.99 -12.50 18.19
C ILE A 52 -7.42 -12.57 18.75
N VAL A 53 -8.42 -12.37 17.90
CA VAL A 53 -9.85 -12.37 18.30
C VAL A 53 -10.33 -13.78 18.64
N ASP A 54 -9.85 -14.80 17.93
CA ASP A 54 -10.21 -16.20 18.11
C ASP A 54 -9.34 -16.93 19.14
N SER A 55 -8.37 -16.24 19.75
CA SER A 55 -7.51 -16.84 20.77
C SER A 55 -8.28 -17.05 22.08
N ASP A 56 -8.47 -18.32 22.45
CA ASP A 56 -9.14 -18.71 23.70
C ASP A 56 -8.27 -18.53 24.95
N ARG A 57 -6.95 -18.35 24.78
CA ARG A 57 -5.99 -18.26 25.88
C ARG A 57 -5.31 -16.90 25.91
N LEU A 58 -5.33 -16.27 27.08
CA LEU A 58 -4.68 -14.98 27.29
C LEU A 58 -3.18 -15.00 26.92
N GLY A 59 -2.47 -16.08 27.27
CA GLY A 59 -1.04 -16.23 26.97
C GLY A 59 -0.73 -16.20 25.47
N ASP A 60 -1.49 -16.96 24.68
CA ASP A 60 -1.30 -17.04 23.23
C ASP A 60 -1.60 -15.69 22.57
N ARG A 61 -2.68 -15.03 22.99
CA ARG A 61 -3.01 -13.67 22.54
C ARG A 61 -1.91 -12.66 22.85
N LEU A 62 -1.36 -12.68 24.08
CA LEU A 62 -0.27 -11.77 24.46
C LEU A 62 1.00 -12.04 23.66
N ALA A 63 1.32 -13.31 23.37
CA ALA A 63 2.45 -13.67 22.54
C ALA A 63 2.30 -13.13 21.10
N LEU A 64 1.11 -13.25 20.49
CA LEU A 64 0.82 -12.67 19.18
C LEU A 64 0.99 -11.15 19.16
N ILE A 65 0.42 -10.45 20.15
CA ILE A 65 0.53 -8.99 20.26
C ILE A 65 1.99 -8.56 20.47
N ALA A 66 2.74 -9.27 21.31
CA ALA A 66 4.15 -8.98 21.55
C ALA A 66 5.00 -9.15 20.28
N GLY A 67 4.79 -10.25 19.53
CA GLY A 67 5.47 -10.48 18.26
C GLY A 67 5.18 -9.36 17.25
N GLN A 68 3.92 -8.96 17.12
CA GLN A 68 3.53 -7.86 16.22
C GLN A 68 4.12 -6.52 16.63
N ARG A 69 4.11 -6.20 17.91
CA ARG A 69 4.78 -5.00 18.45
C ARG A 69 6.26 -4.99 18.09
N ASP A 70 6.94 -6.13 18.21
CA ASP A 70 8.37 -6.23 17.96
C ASP A 70 8.68 -6.08 16.45
N VAL A 71 7.85 -6.65 15.56
CA VAL A 71 7.91 -6.42 14.10
C VAL A 71 7.70 -4.94 13.75
N LEU A 72 6.70 -4.28 14.35
CA LEU A 72 6.44 -2.86 14.13
C LEU A 72 7.60 -1.99 14.63
N ARG A 73 8.19 -2.30 15.79
CA ARG A 73 9.37 -1.60 16.30
C ARG A 73 10.57 -1.74 15.36
N GLU A 74 10.81 -2.93 14.83
CA GLU A 74 11.86 -3.15 13.84
C GLU A 74 11.62 -2.33 12.57
N ARG A 75 10.36 -2.28 12.10
CA ARG A 75 9.96 -1.46 10.95
C ARG A 75 10.15 0.03 11.21
N ILE A 76 9.77 0.54 12.39
CA ILE A 76 10.01 1.93 12.79
C ILE A 76 11.51 2.23 12.75
N GLY A 77 12.34 1.38 13.35
CA GLY A 77 13.80 1.58 13.32
C GLY A 77 14.38 1.62 11.90
N ARG A 78 13.88 0.77 10.97
CA ARG A 78 14.27 0.85 9.55
C ARG A 78 13.87 2.17 8.90
N LEU A 79 12.64 2.63 9.15
CA LEU A 79 12.13 3.89 8.60
C LEU A 79 12.88 5.10 9.16
N GLU A 80 13.16 5.14 10.46
CA GLU A 80 13.95 6.19 11.09
C GLU A 80 15.37 6.26 10.51
N ARG A 81 16.01 5.11 10.25
CA ARG A 81 17.30 5.06 9.54
C ARG A 81 17.18 5.63 8.13
N ALA A 82 16.15 5.25 7.37
CA ALA A 82 15.93 5.77 6.02
C ALA A 82 15.72 7.29 6.02
N VAL A 83 14.91 7.80 6.95
CA VAL A 83 14.72 9.25 7.14
C VAL A 83 16.04 9.94 7.49
N GLY A 84 16.86 9.35 8.36
CA GLY A 84 18.19 9.90 8.70
C GLY A 84 19.10 10.02 7.48
N VAL A 85 19.17 8.97 6.65
CA VAL A 85 19.95 8.96 5.40
C VAL A 85 19.47 10.05 4.45
N LEU A 86 18.16 10.10 4.17
CA LEU A 86 17.59 11.05 3.23
C LEU A 86 17.74 12.49 3.71
N THR A 87 17.53 12.74 5.01
CA THR A 87 17.74 14.05 5.62
C THR A 87 19.18 14.52 5.43
N HIS A 88 20.16 13.63 5.68
CA HIS A 88 21.55 13.99 5.44
C HIS A 88 21.85 14.25 3.97
N LEU A 89 21.35 13.42 3.05
CA LEU A 89 21.59 13.60 1.60
C LEU A 89 21.05 14.93 1.08
N LEU A 90 19.96 15.44 1.64
CA LEU A 90 19.42 16.76 1.29
C LEU A 90 20.35 17.92 1.69
N ASP A 91 21.08 17.77 2.81
CA ASP A 91 21.99 18.80 3.33
C ASP A 91 23.47 18.56 2.92
N CYS A 92 23.77 17.41 2.29
CA CYS A 92 25.13 17.00 1.96
C CYS A 92 25.65 17.79 0.75
N ARG A 93 26.84 18.38 0.89
CA ARG A 93 27.52 19.10 -0.20
C ARG A 93 28.43 18.21 -1.06
N THR A 94 28.49 16.91 -0.78
CA THR A 94 29.34 15.98 -1.53
C THR A 94 28.58 15.46 -2.74
N ASP A 95 29.08 15.73 -3.95
CA ASP A 95 28.44 15.33 -5.22
C ASP A 95 28.30 13.81 -5.39
N ARG A 96 29.13 13.04 -4.70
CA ARG A 96 29.15 11.57 -4.76
C ARG A 96 28.82 10.98 -3.40
N ALA A 97 27.64 10.39 -3.27
CA ALA A 97 27.16 9.82 -2.01
C ALA A 97 28.09 8.75 -1.40
N LEU A 98 28.82 7.98 -2.22
CA LEU A 98 29.78 6.97 -1.73
C LEU A 98 31.09 7.57 -1.19
N GLU A 99 31.44 8.76 -1.66
CA GLU A 99 32.62 9.52 -1.22
C GLU A 99 32.30 10.36 0.03
N CYS A 100 31.02 10.61 0.31
CA CYS A 100 30.59 11.22 1.56
C CYS A 100 31.08 10.38 2.76
N PRO A 101 31.79 10.97 3.73
CA PRO A 101 32.34 10.22 4.85
C PRO A 101 31.24 9.57 5.70
N MET A 102 30.06 10.17 5.75
CA MET A 102 28.97 9.67 6.58
C MET A 102 28.09 8.66 5.85
N THR A 103 27.51 9.02 4.70
CA THR A 103 26.72 8.08 3.88
C THR A 103 27.57 6.90 3.40
N GLY A 104 28.79 7.15 2.93
CA GLY A 104 29.70 6.12 2.47
C GLY A 104 30.11 5.15 3.59
N ALA A 105 30.40 5.65 4.80
CA ALA A 105 30.72 4.77 5.93
C ALA A 105 29.52 3.92 6.35
N TYR A 106 28.33 4.51 6.38
CA TYR A 106 27.10 3.77 6.67
C TYR A 106 26.83 2.65 5.66
N ILE A 107 26.93 2.95 4.35
CA ILE A 107 26.72 1.95 3.29
C ILE A 107 27.76 0.83 3.39
N ARG A 108 29.05 1.17 3.55
CA ARG A 108 30.12 0.18 3.71
C ARG A 108 29.90 -0.71 4.93
N GLY A 109 29.60 -0.12 6.09
CA GLY A 109 29.32 -0.87 7.31
C GLY A 109 28.14 -1.83 7.18
N ARG A 110 27.10 -1.48 6.41
CA ARG A 110 25.99 -2.40 6.12
C ARG A 110 26.38 -3.52 5.16
N VAL A 111 27.20 -3.22 4.15
CA VAL A 111 27.73 -4.25 3.23
C VAL A 111 28.62 -5.24 4.00
N ASP A 112 29.52 -4.74 4.84
CA ASP A 112 30.41 -5.56 5.66
C ASP A 112 29.59 -6.45 6.60
N ALA A 113 28.59 -5.89 7.30
CA ALA A 113 27.72 -6.68 8.18
C ALA A 113 26.96 -7.79 7.44
N ALA A 114 26.47 -7.50 6.23
CA ALA A 114 25.77 -8.47 5.40
C ALA A 114 26.70 -9.59 4.89
N LEU A 115 27.95 -9.26 4.55
CA LEU A 115 28.96 -10.25 4.13
C LEU A 115 29.43 -11.13 5.29
N ASP A 116 29.55 -10.56 6.49
CA ASP A 116 29.99 -11.26 7.70
C ASP A 116 28.85 -12.02 8.41
N GLY A 117 27.59 -11.85 7.97
CA GLY A 117 26.42 -12.42 8.63
C GLY A 117 26.18 -11.87 10.04
N THR A 118 26.68 -10.67 10.32
CA THR A 118 26.51 -10.00 11.61
C THR A 118 25.24 -9.14 11.61
N PRO A 119 24.61 -8.91 12.78
CA PRO A 119 23.43 -8.07 12.85
C PRO A 119 23.73 -6.66 12.33
N GLU A 120 22.81 -6.10 11.55
CA GLU A 120 22.95 -4.76 10.99
C GLU A 120 23.14 -3.71 12.09
N PRO A 121 24.00 -2.69 11.87
CA PRO A 121 24.09 -1.56 12.78
C PRO A 121 22.71 -0.89 12.93
N THR A 122 22.30 -0.69 14.18
CA THR A 122 20.94 -0.25 14.53
C THR A 122 20.69 1.23 14.27
N GLY A 123 21.75 2.03 14.07
CA GLY A 123 21.69 3.48 13.84
C GLY A 123 22.41 3.94 12.57
N PHE A 124 21.92 5.04 12.00
CA PHE A 124 22.62 5.78 10.94
C PHE A 124 23.70 6.72 11.52
N TRP A 125 23.50 7.18 12.75
CA TRP A 125 24.42 8.05 13.45
C TRP A 125 25.42 7.23 14.28
N PRO A 126 26.72 7.54 14.26
CA PRO A 126 27.68 6.87 15.14
C PRO A 126 27.29 7.14 16.60
N GLU A 127 27.33 6.10 17.44
CA GLU A 127 27.22 6.21 18.89
C GLU A 127 28.43 7.00 19.41
N GLY A 128 28.29 8.33 19.43
CA GLY A 128 29.39 9.28 19.72
C GLY A 128 29.17 10.67 19.15
N PHE A 129 28.38 10.81 18.07
CA PHE A 129 27.96 12.12 17.55
C PHE A 129 26.73 12.69 18.28
N ALA A 130 26.04 11.88 19.09
CA ALA A 130 24.95 12.35 19.94
C ALA A 130 25.42 13.23 21.12
N GLY A 131 26.73 13.32 21.39
CA GLY A 131 27.31 14.00 22.56
C GLY A 131 27.80 15.44 22.35
N ALA A 132 27.81 15.96 21.12
CA ALA A 132 28.19 17.36 20.83
C ALA A 132 26.99 18.24 20.42
N ALA A 133 25.77 17.81 20.74
CA ALA A 133 24.56 18.62 20.62
C ALA A 133 24.28 19.45 21.89
N GLY A 134 25.28 19.68 22.75
CA GLY A 134 25.17 20.51 23.96
C GLY A 134 25.12 22.02 23.69
N ASP A 135 25.70 22.48 22.58
CA ASP A 135 25.68 23.89 22.17
C ASP A 135 24.96 24.13 20.83
N CYS A 136 24.27 23.10 20.34
CA CYS A 136 23.31 23.19 19.24
C CYS A 136 22.00 22.57 19.71
N ALA A 137 21.48 23.05 20.84
CA ALA A 137 20.04 23.04 21.00
C ALA A 137 19.49 23.86 19.81
N PRO A 138 18.75 23.24 18.86
CA PRO A 138 18.06 24.04 17.87
C PRO A 138 17.18 25.02 18.66
N ALA A 139 17.34 26.32 18.39
CA ALA A 139 16.36 27.29 18.84
C ALA A 139 14.96 26.70 18.54
N PRO A 140 13.98 26.80 19.46
CA PRO A 140 12.65 26.26 19.20
C PRO A 140 12.23 26.75 17.82
N ALA A 141 12.07 25.81 16.89
CA ALA A 141 11.73 26.15 15.53
C ALA A 141 10.53 27.10 15.60
N PRO A 142 10.56 28.26 14.91
CA PRO A 142 9.36 29.07 14.81
C PRO A 142 8.26 28.12 14.36
N ALA A 143 7.18 28.03 15.15
CA ALA A 143 6.11 27.06 14.96
C ALA A 143 5.85 26.92 13.46
N ARG A 144 6.33 25.81 12.87
CA ARG A 144 6.16 25.59 11.43
C ARG A 144 4.66 25.76 11.22
N PRO A 145 4.20 26.65 10.32
CA PRO A 145 2.80 26.64 9.96
C PRO A 145 2.52 25.19 9.59
N ALA A 146 1.55 24.58 10.27
CA ALA A 146 1.17 23.21 10.02
C ALA A 146 0.94 23.12 8.50
N HIS A 147 1.90 22.53 7.78
CA HIS A 147 1.62 22.13 6.42
C HIS A 147 0.41 21.23 6.57
N PRO A 148 -0.74 21.56 5.95
CA PRO A 148 -1.88 20.68 6.03
C PRO A 148 -1.37 19.32 5.60
N ALA A 149 -1.55 18.31 6.46
CA ALA A 149 -1.38 16.93 6.05
C ALA A 149 -2.16 16.82 4.74
N HIS A 150 -1.46 16.69 3.61
CA HIS A 150 -2.15 16.52 2.35
C HIS A 150 -3.06 15.31 2.58
N PRO A 151 -4.39 15.46 2.44
CA PRO A 151 -5.27 14.32 2.61
C PRO A 151 -4.72 13.21 1.73
N ALA A 152 -4.64 12.00 2.27
CA ALA A 152 -4.28 10.83 1.48
C ALA A 152 -5.12 10.90 0.20
N ARG A 153 -4.44 11.09 -0.93
CA ARG A 153 -5.09 11.19 -2.24
C ARG A 153 -5.67 9.82 -2.52
N SER A 154 -6.92 9.62 -2.17
CA SER A 154 -7.64 8.38 -2.37
C SER A 154 -9.05 8.74 -2.83
N VAL A 155 -9.52 8.02 -3.84
CA VAL A 155 -10.90 8.15 -4.30
C VAL A 155 -11.87 7.33 -3.44
N GLY A 156 -11.34 6.41 -2.62
CA GLY A 156 -12.09 5.54 -1.71
C GLY A 156 -12.60 4.27 -2.38
N ASP A 157 -12.87 3.25 -1.55
CA ASP A 157 -13.24 1.91 -2.02
C ASP A 157 -14.53 1.90 -2.88
N GLU A 158 -15.50 2.77 -2.59
CA GLU A 158 -16.75 2.85 -3.39
C GLU A 158 -16.47 3.28 -4.84
N GLN A 159 -15.62 4.29 -5.01
CA GLN A 159 -15.27 4.79 -6.34
C GLN A 159 -14.36 3.79 -7.06
N LEU A 160 -13.39 3.20 -6.35
CA LEU A 160 -12.54 2.14 -6.91
C LEU A 160 -13.40 0.97 -7.43
N LEU A 161 -14.36 0.50 -6.63
CA LEU A 161 -15.27 -0.58 -7.02
C LEU A 161 -16.16 -0.18 -8.22
N SER A 162 -16.61 1.07 -8.28
CA SER A 162 -17.36 1.59 -9.42
C SER A 162 -16.52 1.55 -10.71
N LEU A 163 -15.25 1.95 -10.64
CA LEU A 163 -14.33 1.91 -11.78
C LEU A 163 -14.05 0.46 -12.21
N THR A 164 -13.80 -0.45 -11.26
CA THR A 164 -13.62 -1.88 -11.55
C THR A 164 -14.83 -2.45 -12.29
N ARG A 165 -16.06 -2.16 -11.83
CA ARG A 165 -17.28 -2.61 -12.53
C ARG A 165 -17.40 -2.03 -13.94
N GLY A 166 -16.99 -0.78 -14.13
CA GLY A 166 -16.94 -0.14 -15.43
C GLY A 166 -16.00 -0.87 -16.39
N LEU A 167 -14.77 -1.17 -15.93
CA LEU A 167 -13.74 -1.88 -16.71
C LEU A 167 -14.14 -3.31 -17.08
N VAL A 168 -14.88 -4.02 -16.22
CA VAL A 168 -15.32 -5.42 -16.50
C VAL A 168 -16.73 -5.50 -17.10
N SER A 169 -17.29 -4.39 -17.54
CA SER A 169 -18.63 -4.34 -18.14
C SER A 169 -18.63 -4.98 -19.53
N ASP A 170 -19.71 -5.68 -19.87
CA ASP A 170 -19.93 -6.22 -21.21
C ASP A 170 -20.09 -5.10 -22.26
N ALA A 171 -20.50 -3.90 -21.84
CA ALA A 171 -20.69 -2.77 -22.74
C ALA A 171 -19.38 -2.00 -22.97
N ALA A 172 -18.88 -2.01 -24.22
CA ALA A 172 -17.67 -1.28 -24.65
C ALA A 172 -17.66 0.19 -24.17
N LYS A 173 -18.74 0.93 -24.43
CA LYS A 173 -18.88 2.33 -23.98
C LYS A 173 -18.83 2.53 -22.46
N ALA A 174 -19.05 1.50 -21.65
CA ALA A 174 -18.87 1.59 -20.20
C ALA A 174 -17.39 1.41 -19.80
N ARG A 175 -16.66 0.53 -20.50
CA ARG A 175 -15.21 0.34 -20.30
C ARG A 175 -14.42 1.59 -20.72
N GLU A 176 -14.72 2.14 -21.90
CA GLU A 176 -14.14 3.39 -22.40
C GLU A 176 -14.33 4.54 -21.40
N ARG A 177 -15.57 4.76 -20.93
CA ARG A 177 -15.86 5.78 -19.90
C ARG A 177 -15.14 5.55 -18.57
N ALA A 178 -14.93 4.30 -18.19
CA ALA A 178 -14.15 3.98 -17.00
C ALA A 178 -12.68 4.37 -17.19
N CYS A 179 -12.10 4.08 -18.37
CA CYS A 179 -10.74 4.48 -18.73
C CYS A 179 -10.58 6.01 -18.75
N GLU A 180 -11.50 6.74 -19.39
CA GLU A 180 -11.53 8.22 -19.36
C GLU A 180 -11.55 8.76 -17.93
N THR A 181 -12.42 8.20 -17.07
CA THR A 181 -12.52 8.61 -15.67
C THR A 181 -11.23 8.34 -14.90
N ILE A 182 -10.52 7.26 -15.23
CA ILE A 182 -9.21 6.94 -14.63
C ILE A 182 -8.17 7.98 -15.07
N SER A 183 -8.06 8.26 -16.37
CA SER A 183 -7.11 9.25 -16.91
C SER A 183 -7.34 10.64 -16.32
N ASP A 184 -8.59 11.10 -16.25
CA ASP A 184 -8.97 12.39 -15.66
C ASP A 184 -8.59 12.52 -14.19
N ARG A 185 -8.54 11.39 -13.48
CA ARG A 185 -8.36 11.35 -12.02
C ARG A 185 -7.02 10.74 -11.61
N VAL A 186 -6.08 10.56 -12.54
CA VAL A 186 -4.80 9.88 -12.30
C VAL A 186 -4.06 10.39 -11.05
N ARG A 187 -4.14 11.70 -10.76
CA ARG A 187 -3.50 12.35 -9.60
C ARG A 187 -4.26 12.24 -8.29
N SER A 188 -5.45 11.64 -8.30
CA SER A 188 -6.35 11.51 -7.14
C SER A 188 -6.25 10.14 -6.48
N PHE A 189 -5.60 9.18 -7.13
CA PHE A 189 -5.46 7.82 -6.64
C PHE A 189 -4.28 7.68 -5.67
N ASP A 190 -4.42 6.79 -4.70
CA ASP A 190 -3.30 6.36 -3.86
C ASP A 190 -2.52 5.21 -4.51
N ARG A 191 -1.43 4.79 -3.87
CA ARG A 191 -0.60 3.70 -4.41
C ARG A 191 -1.36 2.37 -4.54
N ARG A 192 -2.27 2.05 -3.60
CA ARG A 192 -3.05 0.80 -3.63
C ARG A 192 -4.04 0.84 -4.78
N GLU A 193 -4.73 1.95 -4.96
CA GLU A 193 -5.70 2.19 -6.03
C GLU A 193 -5.04 2.12 -7.40
N VAL A 194 -3.89 2.80 -7.59
CA VAL A 194 -3.14 2.76 -8.85
C VAL A 194 -2.71 1.34 -9.20
N ARG A 195 -2.11 0.59 -8.26
CA ARG A 195 -1.70 -0.81 -8.52
C ARG A 195 -2.89 -1.70 -8.90
N THR A 196 -4.00 -1.54 -8.20
CA THR A 196 -5.24 -2.30 -8.49
C THR A 196 -5.76 -2.01 -9.89
N LEU A 197 -5.85 -0.73 -10.27
CA LEU A 197 -6.32 -0.31 -11.59
C LEU A 197 -5.34 -0.73 -12.69
N ALA A 198 -4.03 -0.62 -12.46
CA ALA A 198 -3.01 -1.03 -13.41
C ALA A 198 -3.10 -2.54 -13.75
N SER A 199 -3.23 -3.40 -12.73
CA SER A 199 -3.41 -4.84 -12.94
C SER A 199 -4.70 -5.20 -13.67
N LEU A 200 -5.79 -4.48 -13.39
CA LEU A 200 -7.06 -4.67 -14.08
C LEU A 200 -6.98 -4.22 -15.53
N LEU A 201 -6.45 -3.03 -15.81
CA LEU A 201 -6.27 -2.49 -17.16
C LEU A 201 -5.36 -3.39 -18.01
N ALA A 202 -4.22 -3.84 -17.46
CA ALA A 202 -3.32 -4.75 -18.14
C ALA A 202 -4.00 -6.09 -18.49
N SER A 203 -4.90 -6.58 -17.63
CA SER A 203 -5.65 -7.81 -17.88
C SER A 203 -6.79 -7.59 -18.88
N ALA A 204 -7.47 -6.44 -18.81
CA ALA A 204 -8.53 -6.05 -19.74
C ALA A 204 -7.97 -5.90 -21.16
N ALA A 205 -6.85 -5.18 -21.32
CA ALA A 205 -6.19 -4.96 -22.62
C ALA A 205 -5.80 -6.27 -23.33
N VAL A 206 -5.42 -7.31 -22.57
CA VAL A 206 -5.09 -8.62 -23.15
C VAL A 206 -6.32 -9.37 -23.66
N LEU A 207 -7.49 -9.11 -23.07
CA LEU A 207 -8.75 -9.80 -23.38
C LEU A 207 -9.66 -8.98 -24.30
N GLU A 208 -9.34 -7.71 -24.51
CA GLU A 208 -10.16 -6.77 -25.25
C GLU A 208 -10.23 -7.11 -26.75
N GLN A 209 -11.43 -7.02 -27.30
CA GLN A 209 -11.75 -7.29 -28.70
C GLN A 209 -12.18 -6.03 -29.44
N ASP A 210 -12.61 -5.00 -28.70
CA ASP A 210 -12.98 -3.69 -29.21
C ASP A 210 -11.76 -2.77 -29.26
N ALA A 211 -11.41 -2.30 -30.46
CA ALA A 211 -10.17 -1.57 -30.67
C ALA A 211 -10.14 -0.19 -29.98
N ASP A 212 -11.29 0.47 -29.86
CA ASP A 212 -11.37 1.79 -29.21
C ASP A 212 -11.25 1.64 -27.68
N CYS A 213 -11.79 0.56 -27.13
CA CYS A 213 -11.57 0.21 -25.73
C CYS A 213 -10.11 -0.15 -25.46
N LEU A 214 -9.47 -0.93 -26.34
CA LEU A 214 -8.06 -1.31 -26.19
C LEU A 214 -7.15 -0.08 -26.18
N GLU A 215 -7.37 0.88 -27.10
CA GLU A 215 -6.67 2.16 -27.11
C GLU A 215 -6.87 2.90 -25.78
N SER A 216 -8.13 3.00 -25.32
CA SER A 216 -8.46 3.68 -24.06
C SER A 216 -7.81 3.05 -22.84
N GLU A 217 -7.74 1.71 -22.80
CA GLU A 217 -7.11 0.95 -21.71
C GLU A 217 -5.59 1.14 -21.68
N LEU A 218 -4.93 1.05 -22.83
CA LEU A 218 -3.49 1.28 -22.97
C LEU A 218 -3.12 2.73 -22.64
N ASN A 219 -3.93 3.69 -23.09
CA ASN A 219 -3.74 5.11 -22.77
C ASN A 219 -3.90 5.37 -21.26
N ALA A 220 -4.97 4.87 -20.65
CA ALA A 220 -5.18 5.02 -19.20
C ALA A 220 -4.06 4.38 -18.38
N LEU A 221 -3.53 3.24 -18.82
CA LEU A 221 -2.39 2.60 -18.18
C LEU A 221 -1.09 3.40 -18.34
N GLY A 222 -0.87 4.00 -19.52
CA GLY A 222 0.23 4.93 -19.77
C GLY A 222 0.18 6.16 -18.86
N GLU A 223 -0.99 6.76 -18.70
CA GLU A 223 -1.20 7.89 -17.77
C GLU A 223 -0.92 7.49 -16.31
N LEU A 224 -1.37 6.30 -15.89
CA LEU A 224 -1.02 5.77 -14.56
C LEU A 224 0.49 5.56 -14.39
N ALA A 225 1.22 5.17 -15.45
CA ALA A 225 2.67 4.94 -15.38
C ALA A 225 3.42 6.23 -14.99
N VAL A 226 2.97 7.39 -15.47
CA VAL A 226 3.56 8.71 -15.15
C VAL A 226 3.53 8.99 -13.64
N THR A 227 2.66 8.34 -12.87
CA THR A 227 2.62 8.49 -11.41
C THR A 227 3.78 7.80 -10.69
N GLY A 228 4.39 6.78 -11.30
CA GLY A 228 5.44 5.95 -10.67
C GLY A 228 4.95 5.13 -9.47
N LEU A 229 3.64 4.82 -9.39
CA LEU A 229 3.03 4.17 -8.23
C LEU A 229 2.80 2.65 -8.39
N PHE A 230 3.04 2.08 -9.57
CA PHE A 230 3.00 0.63 -9.82
C PHE A 230 4.32 0.13 -10.41
N GLU A 231 4.55 -1.19 -10.32
CA GLU A 231 5.77 -1.86 -10.76
C GLU A 231 5.49 -2.83 -11.93
N ALA A 232 6.54 -3.36 -12.57
CA ALA A 232 6.43 -4.28 -13.70
C ALA A 232 5.59 -5.54 -13.40
N GLU A 233 5.58 -6.00 -12.13
CA GLU A 233 4.76 -7.14 -11.68
C GLU A 233 3.27 -6.86 -11.80
N ASP A 234 2.85 -5.62 -11.55
CA ASP A 234 1.44 -5.22 -11.55
C ASP A 234 0.85 -5.26 -12.97
N ILE A 235 1.67 -5.08 -14.00
CA ILE A 235 1.25 -5.08 -15.42
C ILE A 235 1.77 -6.29 -16.22
N ALA A 236 2.30 -7.33 -15.54
CA ALA A 236 2.92 -8.49 -16.19
C ALA A 236 2.02 -9.23 -17.20
N ALA A 237 0.69 -9.06 -17.10
CA ALA A 237 -0.28 -9.57 -18.06
C ALA A 237 -0.03 -9.06 -19.49
N LEU A 238 0.43 -7.82 -19.66
CA LEU A 238 0.68 -7.20 -20.97
C LEU A 238 1.69 -7.97 -21.83
N ARG A 239 2.60 -8.75 -21.23
CA ARG A 239 3.51 -9.62 -21.98
C ARG A 239 2.81 -10.62 -22.89
N ARG A 240 1.52 -10.89 -22.64
CA ARG A 240 0.70 -11.79 -23.46
C ARG A 240 0.01 -11.07 -24.62
N LEU A 241 -0.04 -9.74 -24.63
CA LEU A 241 -0.68 -8.96 -25.69
C LEU A 241 0.24 -8.93 -26.92
N PRO A 242 -0.14 -9.58 -28.04
CA PRO A 242 0.69 -9.57 -29.23
C PRO A 242 0.74 -8.16 -29.82
N ARG A 243 1.93 -7.62 -30.07
CA ARG A 243 2.07 -6.29 -30.71
C ARG A 243 1.28 -6.18 -32.03
N ALA A 244 1.16 -7.28 -32.77
CA ALA A 244 0.43 -7.33 -34.04
C ALA A 244 -1.12 -7.26 -33.89
N SER A 245 -1.66 -7.45 -32.68
CA SER A 245 -3.10 -7.29 -32.41
C SER A 245 -3.49 -5.85 -32.04
N VAL A 246 -2.52 -4.95 -31.86
CA VAL A 246 -2.75 -3.53 -31.59
C VAL A 246 -2.74 -2.76 -32.91
N ARG A 247 -3.64 -1.78 -33.07
CA ARG A 247 -3.67 -0.95 -34.27
C ARG A 247 -2.37 -0.15 -34.39
N PRO A 248 -1.90 0.17 -35.61
CA PRO A 248 -0.66 0.93 -35.78
C PRO A 248 -0.63 2.28 -35.07
N ALA A 249 -1.78 2.93 -34.89
CA ALA A 249 -1.89 4.22 -34.20
C ALA A 249 -1.68 4.09 -32.68
N ASP A 250 -2.09 2.97 -32.08
CA ASP A 250 -2.11 2.80 -30.62
C ASP A 250 -0.90 2.02 -30.12
N VAL A 251 -0.09 1.48 -31.04
CA VAL A 251 1.08 0.65 -30.72
C VAL A 251 2.13 1.43 -29.94
N GLU A 252 2.15 2.77 -30.07
CA GLU A 252 3.04 3.64 -29.31
C GLU A 252 2.81 3.50 -27.80
N HIS A 253 1.55 3.37 -27.35
CA HIS A 253 1.25 3.17 -25.93
C HIS A 253 1.79 1.83 -25.42
N LEU A 254 1.64 0.76 -26.19
CA LEU A 254 2.17 -0.55 -25.84
C LEU A 254 3.71 -0.57 -25.87
N ASP A 255 4.32 0.03 -26.89
CA ASP A 255 5.78 0.09 -27.04
C ASP A 255 6.40 0.90 -25.88
N TYR A 256 5.77 2.01 -25.46
CA TYR A 256 6.16 2.78 -24.28
C TYR A 256 6.12 1.95 -23.00
N LEU A 257 4.98 1.30 -22.71
CA LEU A 257 4.82 0.47 -21.51
C LEU A 257 5.77 -0.73 -21.50
N THR A 258 6.04 -1.31 -22.67
CA THR A 258 7.01 -2.41 -22.79
C THR A 258 8.41 -1.91 -22.49
N ALA A 259 8.85 -0.81 -23.11
CA ALA A 259 10.19 -0.27 -22.93
C ALA A 259 10.48 0.18 -21.49
N GLU A 260 9.47 0.69 -20.78
CA GLU A 260 9.63 1.18 -19.41
C GLU A 260 9.69 0.04 -18.38
N TYR A 261 8.95 -1.05 -18.59
CA TYR A 261 8.75 -2.09 -17.56
C TYR A 261 9.30 -3.48 -17.90
N PHE A 262 9.67 -3.76 -19.17
CA PHE A 262 10.10 -5.09 -19.64
C PHE A 262 11.39 -5.04 -20.46
#